data_AF-A0A530K8H9-F1
#
_entry.id   AF-A0A530K8H9-F1
#
_cell.length_a   1.000
_cell.length_b   1.000
_cell.length_c   1.000
_cell.angle_alpha   90.00
_cell.angle_beta   90.00
_cell.angle_gamma   90.00
#
_symmetry.space_group_name_H-M   'P 1'
#
loop_
_entity.id
_entity.type
_entity.pdbx_description
1 polymer ?
#
loop_
_entity_poly.entity_id
_entity_poly.type
_entity_poly.pdbx_seq_one_letter_code
_entity_poly.pdbx_strand_id
1 'polypeptide(L)'
;VLFGPDNGHLDDHIVLDPGFGFAKETAEENLDLMARFSELHALGLPLMAGTSRKRFIGAVTGRDAADRGVGTAATSVILRLKGADLFRVHDVAFNVDALALADAMLARQTDRTRN
;
A
#
# COMPACT_ATOMS: atom_id res chain seq x y z
N VAL A 1 9.90 8.18 -0.61
CA VAL A 1 10.35 9.41 -1.29
C VAL A 1 9.37 10.50 -0.92
N LEU A 2 9.82 11.58 -0.27
CA LEU A 2 9.01 12.76 -0.04
C LEU A 2 9.00 13.56 -1.34
N PHE A 3 7.82 13.87 -1.87
CA PHE A 3 7.68 14.85 -2.94
C PHE A 3 7.10 16.10 -2.32
N GLY A 4 7.84 17.20 -2.37
CA GLY A 4 7.42 18.53 -1.94
C GLY A 4 8.40 19.55 -2.51
N PRO A 5 7.94 20.70 -3.03
CA PRO A 5 8.85 21.74 -3.46
C PRO A 5 9.55 22.31 -2.22
N ASP A 6 10.86 22.49 -2.33
CA ASP A 6 11.63 23.22 -1.33
C ASP A 6 10.98 24.59 -1.07
N ASN A 7 10.90 24.97 0.21
CA ASN A 7 10.44 26.25 0.78
C ASN A 7 9.01 26.29 1.34
N GLY A 8 8.87 25.89 2.61
CA GLY A 8 8.08 26.64 3.59
C GLY A 8 6.55 26.69 3.50
N HIS A 9 5.88 25.96 2.61
CA HIS A 9 4.42 26.06 2.48
C HIS A 9 3.69 24.71 2.35
N LEU A 10 2.81 24.50 3.35
CA LEU A 10 1.60 23.67 3.45
C LEU A 10 1.72 22.17 3.11
N ASP A 11 1.47 21.37 4.14
CA ASP A 11 1.54 19.89 4.21
C ASP A 11 0.62 19.14 3.21
N ASP A 12 -0.16 19.85 2.39
CA ASP A 12 -1.21 19.30 1.52
C ASP A 12 -0.69 18.63 0.23
N HIS A 13 0.63 18.62 0.01
CA HIS A 13 1.25 18.05 -1.20
C HIS A 13 2.22 16.90 -0.94
N ILE A 14 2.38 16.49 0.33
CA ILE A 14 3.35 15.47 0.72
C ILE A 14 2.64 14.14 0.95
N VAL A 15 3.18 13.08 0.36
CA VAL A 15 2.77 11.69 0.63
C VAL A 15 3.96 10.91 1.19
N LEU A 16 3.70 10.06 2.19
CA LEU A 16 4.72 9.20 2.79
C LEU A 16 4.76 7.85 2.08
N ASP A 17 5.93 7.49 1.54
CA ASP A 17 6.21 6.15 1.02
C ASP A 17 7.25 5.46 1.92
N PRO A 18 6.88 4.40 2.65
CA PRO A 18 7.80 3.65 3.52
C PRO A 18 8.79 2.76 2.74
N GLY A 19 8.68 2.69 1.42
CA GLY A 19 9.67 2.09 0.54
C GLY A 19 9.75 0.58 0.66
N PHE A 20 8.70 -0.14 0.27
CA PHE A 20 8.77 -1.61 0.13
C PHE A 20 9.96 -1.99 -0.79
N GLY A 21 10.68 -3.07 -0.51
CA GLY A 21 11.80 -3.53 -1.34
C GLY A 21 12.94 -2.52 -1.59
N PHE A 22 12.97 -1.39 -0.87
CA PHE A 22 14.09 -0.45 -0.85
C PHE A 22 14.84 -0.63 0.47
N ALA A 23 16.07 -1.13 0.41
CA ALA A 23 16.86 -1.56 1.57
C ALA A 23 16.15 -2.59 2.49
N LYS A 24 15.14 -3.29 1.97
CA LYS A 24 14.45 -4.42 2.61
C LYS A 24 14.71 -5.65 1.77
N GLU A 25 15.74 -6.40 2.13
CA GLU A 25 16.28 -7.49 1.33
C GLU A 25 15.48 -8.78 1.51
N THR A 26 14.78 -8.91 2.63
CA THR A 26 14.04 -10.14 2.96
C THR A 26 12.54 -10.00 2.73
N ALA A 27 11.86 -11.13 2.61
CA ALA A 27 10.40 -11.13 2.51
C ALA A 27 9.78 -10.71 3.86
N GLU A 28 10.41 -11.13 4.95
CA GLU A 28 10.05 -10.87 6.33
C GLU A 28 10.02 -9.36 6.63
N GLU A 29 11.06 -8.60 6.25
CA GLU A 29 11.09 -7.14 6.46
C GLU A 29 9.94 -6.42 5.74
N ASN A 30 9.57 -6.88 4.55
CA ASN A 30 8.45 -6.33 3.80
C ASN A 30 7.11 -6.71 4.44
N LEU A 31 6.99 -7.95 4.94
CA LEU A 31 5.80 -8.41 5.65
C LEU A 31 5.63 -7.70 7.00
N ASP A 32 6.70 -7.45 7.74
CA ASP A 32 6.69 -6.70 8.99
C ASP A 32 6.23 -5.25 8.75
N LEU A 33 6.76 -4.60 7.71
CA LEU A 33 6.28 -3.29 7.30
C LEU A 33 4.79 -3.33 6.91
N MET A 34 4.34 -4.34 6.16
CA MET A 34 2.92 -4.49 5.86
C MET A 34 2.09 -4.70 7.13
N ALA A 35 2.56 -5.52 8.07
CA ALA A 35 1.85 -5.82 9.31
C ALA A 35 1.65 -4.57 10.17
N ARG A 36 2.68 -3.73 10.23
CA ARG A 36 2.73 -2.51 11.07
C ARG A 36 2.39 -1.22 10.31
N PHE A 37 1.96 -1.32 9.06
CA PHE A 37 1.72 -0.16 8.18
C PHE A 37 0.83 0.91 8.81
N SER A 38 -0.20 0.51 9.57
CA SER A 38 -1.11 1.44 10.22
C SER A 38 -0.46 2.32 11.31
N GLU A 39 0.70 1.92 11.84
CA GLU A 39 1.45 2.75 12.81
C GLU A 39 1.98 4.03 12.15
N LEU A 40 2.17 4.03 10.83
CA LEU A 40 2.68 5.19 10.09
C LEU A 40 1.69 6.36 10.06
N HIS A 41 0.39 6.11 10.33
CA HIS A 41 -0.62 7.17 10.47
C HIS A 41 -0.29 8.17 11.57
N ALA A 42 0.52 7.78 12.57
CA ALA A 42 1.00 8.68 13.62
C ALA A 42 1.82 9.86 13.08
N LEU A 43 2.30 9.78 11.83
CA LEU A 43 3.06 10.84 11.17
C LEU A 43 2.16 11.91 10.53
N GLY A 44 0.83 11.73 10.50
CA GLY A 44 -0.12 12.74 10.06
C GLY A 44 -0.12 13.05 8.56
N LEU A 45 0.52 12.21 7.74
CA LEU A 45 0.62 12.37 6.29
C LEU A 45 -0.09 11.23 5.57
N PRO A 46 -0.69 11.47 4.37
CA PRO A 46 -1.22 10.40 3.52
C PRO A 46 -0.17 9.34 3.20
N LEU A 47 -0.57 8.08 3.14
CA LEU A 47 0.33 6.95 2.95
C LEU A 47 0.25 6.37 1.53
N MET A 48 1.38 6.21 0.87
CA MET A 48 1.50 5.51 -0.42
C MET A 48 1.98 4.07 -0.24
N ALA A 49 1.31 3.14 -0.92
CA ALA A 49 1.67 1.75 -1.06
C ALA A 49 2.22 1.45 -2.46
N GLY A 50 3.48 0.98 -2.51
CA GLY A 50 4.12 0.55 -3.76
C GLY A 50 4.71 -0.85 -3.64
N THR A 51 3.90 -1.90 -3.77
CA THR A 51 4.34 -3.30 -3.68
C THR A 51 4.43 -4.01 -5.04
N SER A 52 3.94 -3.37 -6.10
CA SER A 52 3.72 -4.00 -7.41
C SER A 52 4.93 -4.75 -7.97
N ARG A 53 4.72 -6.04 -8.27
CA ARG A 53 5.71 -6.99 -8.83
C ARG A 53 7.00 -7.17 -8.01
N LYS A 54 7.06 -6.69 -6.76
CA LYS A 54 8.26 -6.77 -5.92
C LYS A 54 8.64 -8.22 -5.58
N ARG A 55 9.93 -8.43 -5.35
CA ARG A 55 10.54 -9.76 -5.14
C ARG A 55 9.91 -10.52 -3.97
N PHE A 56 9.57 -9.83 -2.88
CA PHE A 56 8.96 -10.47 -1.70
C PHE A 56 7.62 -11.15 -2.02
N ILE A 57 6.84 -10.62 -2.97
CA ILE A 57 5.59 -11.27 -3.41
C ILE A 57 5.91 -12.64 -4.00
N GLY A 58 6.91 -12.73 -4.87
CA GLY A 58 7.35 -14.00 -5.44
C GLY A 58 7.89 -14.96 -4.39
N ALA A 59 8.61 -14.46 -3.38
CA ALA A 59 9.10 -15.27 -2.26
C ALA A 59 7.96 -15.88 -1.43
N VAL A 60 6.88 -15.13 -1.21
CA VAL A 60 5.71 -15.60 -0.46
C VAL A 60 4.82 -16.53 -1.28
N THR A 61 4.59 -16.22 -2.56
CA THR A 61 3.62 -16.96 -3.39
C THR A 61 4.24 -18.06 -4.25
N GLY A 62 5.57 -18.15 -4.31
CA GLY A 62 6.29 -19.04 -5.23
C GLY A 62 6.12 -18.68 -6.71
N ARG A 63 5.82 -17.41 -7.03
CA ARG A 63 5.54 -16.95 -8.41
C ARG A 63 6.70 -16.14 -8.99
N ASP A 64 6.95 -16.38 -10.27
CA ASP A 64 7.89 -15.59 -11.05
C ASP A 64 7.39 -14.17 -11.30
N ALA A 65 8.30 -13.29 -11.73
CA ALA A 65 8.02 -11.86 -11.85
C ALA A 65 6.80 -11.54 -12.74
N ALA A 66 6.57 -12.30 -13.81
CA ALA A 66 5.45 -12.13 -14.72
C ALA A 66 4.10 -12.46 -14.05
N ASP A 67 4.08 -13.38 -13.09
CA ASP A 67 2.86 -13.92 -12.48
C ASP A 67 2.54 -13.30 -11.11
N ARG A 68 3.20 -12.21 -10.75
CA ARG A 68 2.98 -11.50 -9.46
C ARG A 68 1.78 -10.56 -9.48
N GLY A 69 0.97 -10.55 -10.53
CA GLY A 69 -0.21 -9.68 -10.64
C GLY A 69 -1.21 -9.92 -9.52
N VAL A 70 -1.61 -11.18 -9.29
CA VAL A 70 -2.54 -11.55 -8.22
C VAL A 70 -1.98 -11.23 -6.83
N GLY A 71 -0.69 -11.53 -6.61
CA GLY A 71 -0.02 -11.18 -5.36
C GLY A 71 0.04 -9.67 -5.15
N THR A 72 0.24 -8.88 -6.21
CA THR A 72 0.17 -7.42 -6.15
C THR A 72 -1.21 -6.95 -5.71
N ALA A 73 -2.28 -7.44 -6.34
CA ALA A 73 -3.65 -7.09 -5.96
C ALA A 73 -3.94 -7.40 -4.48
N ALA A 74 -3.49 -8.58 -4.01
CA ALA A 74 -3.63 -8.96 -2.60
C ALA A 74 -2.92 -7.98 -1.67
N THR A 75 -1.69 -7.57 -1.99
CA THR A 75 -0.99 -6.56 -1.19
C THR A 75 -1.67 -5.19 -1.22
N SER A 76 -2.23 -4.77 -2.37
CA SER A 76 -2.97 -3.52 -2.49
C SER A 76 -4.21 -3.53 -1.58
N VAL A 77 -4.98 -4.61 -1.59
CA VAL A 77 -6.13 -4.77 -0.69
C VAL A 77 -5.70 -4.74 0.77
N ILE A 78 -4.70 -5.52 1.17
CA ILE A 78 -4.22 -5.55 2.56
C ILE A 78 -3.79 -4.16 3.03
N LEU A 79 -3.03 -3.43 2.20
CA LEU A 79 -2.56 -2.09 2.54
C LEU A 79 -3.69 -1.06 2.55
N ARG A 80 -4.72 -1.22 1.70
CA ARG A 80 -5.94 -0.41 1.75
C ARG A 80 -6.66 -0.58 3.08
N LEU A 81 -6.83 -1.82 3.54
CA LEU A 81 -7.42 -2.13 4.85
C LEU A 81 -6.60 -1.58 6.02
N LYS A 82 -5.30 -1.35 5.81
CA LYS A 82 -4.40 -0.72 6.79
C LYS A 82 -4.32 0.81 6.66
N GLY A 83 -5.10 1.38 5.75
CA GLY A 83 -5.24 2.83 5.57
C GLY A 83 -4.27 3.45 4.58
N ALA A 84 -3.78 2.72 3.57
CA ALA A 84 -3.09 3.37 2.45
C ALA A 84 -4.06 4.21 1.61
N ASP A 85 -3.61 5.38 1.18
CA ASP A 85 -4.38 6.37 0.42
C ASP A 85 -4.04 6.33 -1.08
N LEU A 86 -2.79 6.01 -1.41
CA LEU A 86 -2.27 6.02 -2.77
C LEU A 86 -1.61 4.68 -3.12
N PHE A 87 -1.84 4.18 -4.34
CA PHE A 87 -1.28 2.92 -4.80
C PHE A 87 -0.47 3.13 -6.08
N ARG A 88 0.81 2.74 -6.05
CA ARG A 88 1.67 2.73 -7.23
C ARG A 88 1.76 1.32 -7.79
N VAL A 89 1.16 1.12 -8.96
CA VAL A 89 1.05 -0.19 -9.61
C VAL A 89 1.39 -0.13 -11.10
N HIS A 90 1.85 -1.26 -11.67
CA HIS A 90 2.12 -1.38 -13.10
C HIS A 90 0.84 -1.67 -13.89
N ASP A 91 -0.04 -2.50 -13.34
CA ASP A 91 -1.28 -2.93 -13.97
C ASP A 91 -2.47 -2.32 -13.22
N VAL A 92 -3.02 -1.26 -13.81
CA VAL A 92 -4.04 -0.42 -13.13
C VAL A 92 -5.38 -1.14 -13.03
N ALA A 93 -5.86 -1.73 -14.13
CA ALA A 93 -7.23 -2.25 -14.22
C ALA A 93 -7.59 -3.23 -13.09
N PHE A 94 -6.81 -4.29 -12.89
CA PHE A 94 -7.13 -5.28 -11.86
C PHE A 94 -6.93 -4.76 -10.43
N ASN A 95 -6.05 -3.76 -10.22
CA ASN A 95 -5.88 -3.16 -8.89
C ASN A 95 -7.06 -2.24 -8.56
N VAL A 96 -7.59 -1.52 -9.55
CA VAL A 96 -8.83 -0.74 -9.39
C VAL A 96 -9.97 -1.67 -8.98
N ASP A 97 -10.15 -2.80 -9.67
CA ASP A 97 -11.20 -3.77 -9.31
C ASP A 97 -11.01 -4.30 -7.88
N ALA A 98 -9.78 -4.70 -7.52
CA ALA A 98 -9.50 -5.21 -6.18
C ALA A 98 -9.74 -4.16 -5.08
N LEU A 99 -9.34 -2.91 -5.32
CA LEU A 99 -9.53 -1.80 -4.38
C LEU A 99 -10.99 -1.38 -4.28
N ALA A 100 -11.75 -1.40 -5.38
CA ALA A 100 -13.18 -1.09 -5.37
C ALA A 100 -13.95 -2.04 -4.43
N LEU A 101 -13.58 -3.33 -4.43
CA LEU A 101 -14.15 -4.31 -3.50
C LEU A 101 -13.76 -4.01 -2.03
N ALA A 102 -12.49 -3.66 -1.79
CA ALA A 102 -12.03 -3.29 -0.45
C ALA A 102 -12.75 -2.05 0.08
N ASP A 103 -12.90 -1.01 -0.75
CA ASP A 103 -13.60 0.23 -0.41
C ASP A 103 -15.08 -0.02 -0.14
N ALA A 104 -15.76 -0.80 -1.00
CA ALA A 104 -17.16 -1.16 -0.79
C ALA A 104 -17.37 -1.89 0.55
N MET A 105 -16.46 -2.79 0.94
CA MET A 105 -16.52 -3.46 2.24
C MET A 105 -16.27 -2.49 3.41
N LEU A 106 -15.25 -1.63 3.31
CA LEU A 106 -14.91 -0.65 4.36
C LEU A 106 -16.05 0.34 4.62
N ALA A 107 -16.78 0.74 3.58
CA ALA A 107 -17.97 1.58 3.72
C ALA A 107 -19.01 0.92 4.66
N ARG A 108 -19.22 -0.40 4.53
CA ARG A 108 -20.17 -1.16 5.36
C ARG A 108 -19.72 -1.31 6.82
N GLN A 109 -18.42 -1.24 7.09
CA GLN A 109 -17.91 -1.26 8.47
C GLN A 109 -18.07 0.11 9.14
N THR A 110 -17.77 1.19 8.41
CA THR A 110 -17.92 2.55 8.93
C THR A 110 -19.36 2.85 9.32
N ASP A 111 -20.33 2.41 8.52
CA ASP A 111 -21.76 2.55 8.83
C ASP A 111 -22.17 1.82 10.12
N ARG A 112 -21.52 0.70 10.44
CA ARG A 112 -21.79 -0.07 11.67
C ARG A 112 -21.14 0.52 12.92
N THR A 113 -20.04 1.26 12.78
CA THR A 113 -19.36 1.91 13.91
C THR A 113 -19.96 3.27 14.25
N ARG A 114 -20.74 3.86 13.33
CA ARG A 114 -21.44 5.15 13.52
C ARG A 114 -22.88 5.02 14.03
N ASN A 115 -23.42 3.80 14.11
CA ASN A 115 -24.73 3.47 14.68
C ASN A 115 -24.57 2.79 16.05
#